data_AF-A0A661G529-F1
#
_entry.id   AF-A0A661G529-F1
#
_cell.length_a   1.000
_cell.length_b   1.000
_cell.length_c   1.000
_cell.angle_alpha   90.00
_cell.angle_beta   90.00
_cell.angle_gamma   90.00
#
_symmetry.space_group_name_H-M   'P 1'
#
loop_
_entity.id
_entity.type
_entity.pdbx_description
1 polymer ?
#
loop_
_entity_poly.entity_id
_entity_poly.type
_entity_poly.pdbx_seq_one_letter_code
_entity_poly.pdbx_strand_id
1 'polypeptide(L)' 'MSSDVRILLIDNYDSFTYNLVQAFAARGAEVLVYRNDE' A
#
# COMPACT_ATOMS: atom_id res chain seq x y z
N MET A 1 4.46 -20.83 7.04
CA MET A 1 4.32 -19.72 8.01
C MET A 1 4.06 -18.48 7.18
N SER A 2 2.79 -18.07 7.08
CA SER A 2 2.41 -16.85 6.34
C SER A 2 2.82 -15.67 7.20
N SER A 3 3.97 -15.06 6.90
CA SER A 3 4.22 -13.70 7.34
C SER A 3 3.44 -12.80 6.39
N ASP A 4 2.14 -12.65 6.63
CA ASP A 4 1.30 -11.75 5.84
C ASP A 4 1.68 -10.31 6.23
N VAL A 5 2.67 -9.76 5.52
CA VAL A 5 3.10 -8.37 5.70
C VAL A 5 1.93 -7.49 5.30
N ARG A 6 1.40 -6.75 6.27
CA ARG A 6 0.31 -5.78 6.09
C ARG A 6 0.85 -4.36 6.11
N ILE A 7 0.49 -3.58 5.10
CA ILE A 7 0.93 -2.21 4.91
C ILE A 7 -0.29 -1.31 4.86
N LEU A 8 -0.34 -0.32 5.75
CA LEU A 8 -1.24 0.82 5.64
C LEU A 8 -0.52 1.93 4.88
N LEU A 9 -1.12 2.39 3.78
CA LEU A 9 -0.59 3.45 2.95
C LEU A 9 -1.57 4.63 2.94
N ILE A 10 -1.10 5.79 3.41
CA ILE A 10 -1.88 7.03 3.40
C ILE A 10 -1.58 7.77 2.10
N ASP A 11 -2.59 7.89 1.24
CA ASP A 11 -2.49 8.57 -0.04
C ASP A 11 -2.81 10.05 0.12
N ASN A 12 -1.80 10.89 -0.15
CA ASN A 12 -1.90 12.35 -0.15
C ASN A 12 -1.98 12.93 -1.58
N TYR A 13 -2.59 12.19 -2.51
CA TYR A 13 -2.74 12.54 -3.94
C TYR A 13 -1.43 12.62 -4.73
N ASP A 14 -0.37 11.97 -4.23
CA ASP A 14 0.88 11.83 -4.97
C ASP A 14 0.78 10.64 -5.93
N SER A 15 1.10 10.84 -7.21
CA SER A 15 1.06 9.75 -8.19
C SER A 15 2.07 8.63 -7.87
N PHE A 16 3.09 8.92 -7.05
CA PHE A 16 4.05 7.93 -6.58
C PHE A 16 3.43 6.84 -5.70
N THR A 17 2.33 7.15 -5.00
CA THR A 17 1.53 6.22 -4.19
C THR A 17 1.23 4.92 -4.94
N TYR A 18 0.86 5.00 -6.22
CA TYR A 18 0.53 3.84 -7.04
C TYR A 18 1.72 2.92 -7.31
N ASN A 19 2.93 3.47 -7.42
CA ASN A 19 4.14 2.67 -7.62
C ASN A 19 4.45 1.81 -6.38
N LEU A 20 4.26 2.36 -5.18
CA LEU A 20 4.48 1.66 -3.92
C LEU A 20 3.47 0.51 -3.74
N VAL A 21 2.18 0.78 -3.98
CA VAL A 21 1.12 -0.24 -3.90
C VAL A 21 1.44 -1.41 -4.82
N GLN A 22 1.80 -1.14 -6.08
CA GLN A 22 2.16 -2.18 -7.05
C GLN A 22 3.40 -2.98 -6.61
N ALA A 23 4.46 -2.29 -6.17
CA ALA A 23 5.71 -2.93 -5.76
C ALA A 23 5.57 -3.84 -4.53
N PHE A 24 4.71 -3.47 -3.59
CA PHE A 24 4.42 -4.26 -2.39
C PHE A 24 3.45 -5.41 -2.67
N ALA A 25 2.38 -5.16 -3.43
CA ALA A 25 1.45 -6.21 -3.84
C ALA A 25 2.14 -7.29 -4.69
N ALA A 26 3.05 -6.90 -5.59
CA ALA A 26 3.86 -7.84 -6.38
C ALA A 26 4.79 -8.73 -5.52
N ARG A 27 5.08 -8.31 -4.28
CA ARG A 27 5.86 -9.10 -3.29
C ARG A 27 4.97 -9.88 -2.32
N GLY A 28 3.66 -9.91 -2.54
CA GLY A 28 2.70 -10.65 -1.71
C GLY A 28 2.29 -9.94 -0.43
N ALA A 29 2.58 -8.64 -0.29
CA ALA A 29 2.07 -7.86 0.84
C ALA A 29 0.60 -7.49 0.63
N GLU A 30 -0.17 -7.51 1.72
CA GLU A 30 -1.52 -6.94 1.75
C GLU A 30 -1.40 -5.43 1.99
N VAL A 31 -1.91 -4.63 1.05
CA VAL A 31 -1.80 -3.17 1.10
C VAL A 31 -3.19 -2.56 1.24
N LEU A 32 -3.40 -1.81 2.31
CA LEU A 32 -4.61 -1.03 2.56
C LEU A 32 -4.30 0.44 2.25
N VAL A 33 -5.14 1.08 1.45
CA VAL A 33 -4.96 2.48 1.03
C VAL A 33 -6.12 3.32 1.56
N TYR A 34 -5.80 4.42 2.22
CA TYR A 34 -6.75 5.43 2.68
C TYR A 34 -6.30 6.81 2.24
N ARG A 35 -7.23 7.70 1.87
CA ARG A 35 -6.88 9.10 1.65
C ARG A 35 -6.57 9.78 2.97
N ASN A 36 -5.76 10.84 2.94
CA ASN A 36 -5.38 11.55 4.17
C ASN A 36 -6.55 12.34 4.80
N ASP A 37 -7.62 12.55 4.04
CA ASP A 37 -8.79 13.36 4.36
C ASP A 37 -10.10 12.54 4.38
N GLU A 38 -9.99 11.21 4.40
CA GLU A 38 -11.08 10.25 4.62
C GLU A 38 -11.25 9.87 6.11
#